data_AF-A0A3D1P1D0-F1
#
_entry.id   AF-A0A3D1P1D0-F1
#
_cell.length_a   1.000
_cell.length_b   1.000
_cell.length_c   1.000
_cell.angle_alpha   90.00
_cell.angle_beta   90.00
_cell.angle_gamma   90.00
#
_symmetry.space_group_name_H-M   'P 1'
#
loop_
_entity.id
_entity.type
_entity.pdbx_description
1 polymer ?
#
loop_
_entity_poly.entity_id
_entity_poly.type
_entity_poly.pdbx_seq_one_letter_code
_entity_poly.pdbx_strand_id
1 'polypeptide(L)'
;EAACGCAGIFNAPFALESYLAVFEEEGALDKFEAFASLNGPAFYGLPVNAGTVTLERGPVPVPEQIDANGTAIVPFHAGEELGWRLLG
;
A
#
# COMPACT_ATOMS: atom_id res chain seq x y z
N GLU A 1 -3.99 13.87 -29.02
CA GLU A 1 -2.97 12.82 -28.81
C GLU A 1 -3.51 11.91 -27.71
N ALA A 2 -4.07 10.76 -28.09
CA ALA A 2 -4.43 9.74 -27.12
C ALA A 2 -3.23 8.80 -27.10
N ALA A 3 -2.31 9.02 -26.15
CA ALA A 3 -1.48 7.90 -25.74
C ALA A 3 -2.46 6.80 -25.34
N CYS A 4 -2.40 5.65 -26.01
CA CYS A 4 -3.12 4.46 -25.59
C CYS A 4 -2.49 4.02 -24.25
N GLY A 5 -2.81 4.75 -23.18
CA GLY A 5 -2.34 4.49 -21.85
C GLY A 5 -3.03 3.22 -21.36
N CYS A 6 -2.27 2.19 -21.06
CA CYS A 6 -2.79 1.02 -20.38
C CYS A 6 -3.37 1.45 -19.03
N ALA A 7 -4.57 0.97 -18.69
CA ALA A 7 -5.17 1.22 -17.39
C ALA A 7 -4.44 0.40 -16.31
N GLY A 8 -3.90 1.07 -15.29
CA GLY A 8 -3.25 0.44 -14.15
C GLY A 8 -2.55 1.46 -13.26
N ILE A 9 -2.49 1.17 -11.96
CA ILE A 9 -1.72 1.93 -10.98
C ILE A 9 -0.74 0.96 -10.32
N PHE A 10 0.55 1.30 -10.31
CA PHE A 10 1.56 0.49 -9.62
C PHE A 10 1.68 0.95 -8.16
N ASN A 11 0.85 0.38 -7.28
CA ASN A 11 0.80 0.76 -5.86
C ASN A 11 1.45 -0.27 -4.91
N ALA A 12 1.78 -1.47 -5.39
CA ALA A 12 2.28 -2.57 -4.57
C ALA A 12 3.44 -2.17 -3.61
N PRO A 13 4.41 -1.31 -4.01
CA PRO A 13 5.51 -0.93 -3.13
C PRO A 13 5.12 -0.14 -1.86
N PHE A 14 3.98 0.55 -1.86
CA PHE A 14 3.54 1.42 -0.76
C PHE A 14 2.05 1.24 -0.43
N ALA A 15 1.49 0.07 -0.74
CA ALA A 15 0.06 -0.16 -0.62
C ALA A 15 -0.43 -0.07 0.84
N LEU A 16 0.30 -0.68 1.78
CA LEU A 16 -0.09 -0.70 3.19
C LEU A 16 0.00 0.69 3.81
N GLU A 17 1.07 1.44 3.51
CA GLU A 17 1.26 2.83 3.91
C GLU A 17 0.13 3.72 3.39
N SER A 18 -0.24 3.56 2.11
CA SER A 18 -1.32 4.33 1.47
C SER A 18 -2.68 4.03 2.11
N TYR A 19 -2.99 2.75 2.37
CA TYR A 19 -4.23 2.39 3.05
C TYR A 19 -4.26 2.94 4.48
N LEU A 20 -3.17 2.79 5.23
CA LEU A 20 -3.13 3.21 6.62
C LEU A 20 -3.28 4.72 6.76
N ALA A 21 -2.76 5.51 5.81
CA ALA A 21 -3.01 6.95 5.71
C ALA A 21 -4.51 7.27 5.60
N VAL A 22 -5.25 6.60 4.70
CA VAL A 22 -6.70 6.80 4.55
C VAL A 22 -7.46 6.40 5.83
N PHE A 23 -7.13 5.24 6.42
CA PHE A 23 -7.78 4.81 7.66
C PHE A 23 -7.49 5.76 8.83
N GLU A 24 -6.33 6.39 8.87
CA GLU A 24 -6.02 7.46 9.81
C GLU A 24 -6.86 8.72 9.55
N GLU A 25 -6.88 9.22 8.32
CA GLU A 25 -7.62 10.43 7.94
C GLU A 25 -9.10 10.32 8.28
N GLU A 26 -9.66 9.12 8.15
CA GLU A 26 -11.06 8.80 8.48
C GLU A 26 -11.28 8.42 9.96
N GLY A 27 -10.25 8.47 10.80
CA GLY A 27 -10.34 8.15 12.22
C GLY A 27 -10.74 6.70 12.51
N ALA A 28 -10.34 5.77 11.63
CA ALA A 28 -10.80 4.38 11.59
C ALA A 28 -9.66 3.35 11.70
N LEU A 29 -8.50 3.72 12.26
CA LEU A 29 -7.33 2.82 12.39
C LEU A 29 -7.66 1.49 13.09
N ASP A 30 -8.64 1.48 14.00
CA ASP A 30 -9.14 0.26 14.67
C ASP A 30 -9.71 -0.79 13.70
N LYS A 31 -10.06 -0.40 12.47
CA LYS A 31 -10.62 -1.27 11.42
C LYS A 31 -9.60 -1.73 10.40
N PHE A 32 -8.37 -1.23 10.44
CA PHE A 32 -7.36 -1.51 9.42
C PHE A 32 -6.98 -2.99 9.34
N GLU A 33 -6.76 -3.65 10.48
CA GLU A 33 -6.39 -5.08 10.50
C GLU A 33 -7.47 -5.94 9.87
N ALA A 34 -8.74 -5.64 10.17
CA ALA A 34 -9.86 -6.36 9.58
C ALA A 34 -9.86 -6.23 8.06
N PHE A 35 -9.66 -5.03 7.53
CA PHE A 35 -9.55 -4.76 6.10
C PHE A 35 -8.36 -5.48 5.45
N ALA A 36 -7.17 -5.32 6.02
CA ALA A 36 -5.93 -5.78 5.39
C ALA A 36 -5.67 -7.29 5.54
N SER A 37 -6.25 -7.96 6.55
CA SER A 37 -5.83 -9.31 6.92
C SER A 37 -6.93 -10.30 7.32
N LEU A 38 -8.13 -9.85 7.72
CA LEU A 38 -9.17 -10.75 8.25
C LEU A 38 -10.35 -10.96 7.31
N ASN A 39 -10.85 -9.88 6.70
CA ASN A 39 -12.08 -9.91 5.89
C ASN A 39 -11.91 -10.76 4.63
N GLY A 40 -10.75 -10.67 3.97
CA GLY A 40 -10.43 -11.49 2.80
C GLY A 40 -10.46 -12.99 3.11
N PRO A 41 -9.61 -13.50 4.03
CA PRO A 41 -9.63 -14.93 4.39
C PRO A 41 -10.99 -15.44 4.86
N ALA A 42 -11.73 -14.65 5.65
CA ALA A 42 -13.08 -14.99 6.08
C ALA A 42 -14.05 -15.16 4.90
N PHE A 43 -13.98 -14.25 3.91
CA PHE A 43 -14.82 -14.32 2.71
C PHE A 43 -14.45 -15.50 1.81
N TYR A 44 -13.16 -15.77 1.63
CA TYR A 44 -12.66 -16.83 0.75
C TYR A 44 -12.57 -18.21 1.41
N GLY A 45 -12.89 -18.34 2.69
CA GLY A 45 -12.77 -19.60 3.44
C GLY A 45 -11.32 -20.07 3.63
N LEU A 46 -10.38 -19.13 3.73
CA LEU A 46 -8.95 -19.38 3.90
C LEU A 46 -8.53 -19.13 5.36
N PRO A 47 -7.47 -19.80 5.86
CA PRO A 47 -6.94 -19.50 7.19
C PRO A 47 -6.35 -18.09 7.25
N VAL A 48 -6.45 -17.46 8.43
CA VAL A 48 -5.75 -16.20 8.72
C VAL A 48 -4.24 -16.47 8.80
N ASN A 49 -3.44 -15.50 8.35
CA ASN A 49 -1.98 -15.56 8.46
C ASN A 49 -1.55 -15.67 9.93
N ALA A 50 -0.53 -16.49 10.21
CA ALA A 50 0.01 -16.63 11.57
C ALA A 50 1.10 -15.58 11.90
N GLY A 51 1.67 -14.95 10.88
CA GLY A 51 2.65 -13.88 11.03
C GLY A 51 2.00 -12.51 11.11
N THR A 52 2.79 -11.54 11.54
CA THR A 52 2.40 -10.13 11.64
C THR A 52 3.42 -9.27 10.92
N VAL A 53 2.99 -8.12 10.45
CA VAL A 53 3.87 -7.02 10.03
C VAL A 53 3.65 -5.83 10.94
N THR A 54 4.67 -4.99 11.10
CA THR A 54 4.55 -3.74 11.88
C THR A 54 4.63 -2.53 10.97
N LEU A 55 3.64 -1.63 11.10
CA LEU A 55 3.73 -0.27 10.54
C LEU A 55 3.93 0.72 11.69
N GLU A 56 4.80 1.70 11.47
CA GLU A 56 5.02 2.80 12.40
C GLU A 56 4.77 4.14 11.73
N ARG A 57 4.46 5.14 12.55
CA ARG A 57 4.35 6.53 12.10
C ARG A 57 5.73 7.07 11.79
N GLY A 58 5.90 7.61 10.60
CA GLY A 58 7.15 8.21 10.18
C GLY A 58 7.17 8.49 8.69
N PRO A 59 7.96 9.49 8.25
CA PRO A 59 8.04 9.86 6.85
C PRO A 59 8.63 8.72 6.01
N VAL A 60 7.99 8.44 4.88
CA VAL A 60 8.47 7.52 3.84
C VAL A 60 8.43 8.23 2.49
N PRO A 61 9.60 8.61 1.94
CA PRO A 61 9.65 9.18 0.61
C PRO A 61 9.37 8.11 -0.44
N VAL A 62 8.47 8.41 -1.37
CA VAL A 62 8.15 7.56 -2.52
C VAL A 62 9.02 8.00 -3.70
N PRO A 63 9.84 7.11 -4.28
CA PRO A 63 10.73 7.48 -5.38
C PRO A 63 9.93 7.85 -6.64
N GLU A 64 10.49 8.74 -7.45
CA GLU A 64 9.93 9.14 -8.75
C GLU A 64 9.75 7.95 -9.71
N GLN A 65 10.66 6.97 -9.63
CA GLN A 65 10.65 5.76 -10.45
C GLN A 65 11.18 4.56 -9.65
N ILE A 66 10.66 3.38 -9.95
CA ILE A 66 11.12 2.10 -9.43
C ILE A 66 11.53 1.21 -10.61
N ASP A 67 12.69 0.56 -10.49
CA ASP A 67 13.06 -0.49 -11.44
C ASP A 67 12.23 -1.75 -11.17
N ALA A 68 11.48 -2.17 -12.18
CA ALA A 68 10.77 -3.43 -12.20
C ALA A 68 11.38 -4.31 -13.29
N ASN A 69 12.48 -4.97 -12.96
CA ASN A 69 13.20 -5.89 -13.84
C ASN A 69 13.68 -5.21 -15.13
N GLY A 70 14.39 -4.09 -14.99
CA GLY A 70 14.92 -3.29 -16.10
C GLY A 70 13.90 -2.37 -16.77
N THR A 71 12.66 -2.35 -16.29
CA THR A 71 11.62 -1.41 -16.72
C THR A 71 11.40 -0.37 -15.64
N ALA A 72 11.61 0.90 -15.96
CA ALA A 72 11.27 1.98 -15.05
C ALA A 72 9.74 2.17 -14.99
N ILE A 73 9.19 2.07 -13.79
CA ILE A 73 7.76 2.29 -13.51
C ILE A 73 7.62 3.47 -12.56
N VAL A 74 6.70 4.38 -12.85
CA VAL A 74 6.29 5.45 -11.93
C VAL A 74 5.32 4.85 -10.92
N PRO A 75 5.67 4.76 -9.62
CA PRO A 75 4.76 4.23 -8.61
C PRO A 75 3.62 5.20 -8.30
N PHE A 76 2.58 4.68 -7.67
CA PHE A 76 1.60 5.54 -7.01
C PHE A 76 2.29 6.38 -5.93
N HIS A 77 1.88 7.64 -5.78
CA HIS A 77 2.52 8.64 -4.91
C HIS A 77 3.95 9.05 -5.30
N ALA A 78 4.41 8.81 -6.54
CA ALA A 78 5.76 9.20 -6.98
C ALA A 78 6.11 10.66 -6.63
N GLY A 79 7.23 10.85 -5.92
CA GLY A 79 7.71 12.17 -5.48
C GLY A 79 7.07 12.70 -4.19
N GLU A 80 6.08 12.01 -3.63
CA GLU A 80 5.41 12.37 -2.38
C GLU A 80 6.09 11.71 -1.15
N GLU A 81 5.66 12.13 0.04
CA GLU A 81 6.08 11.55 1.32
C GLU A 81 4.83 11.03 2.06
N LEU A 82 4.82 9.74 2.42
CA LEU A 82 3.76 9.12 3.21
C LEU A 82 4.09 9.16 4.71
N GLY A 83 3.05 9.21 5.56
CA GLY A 83 3.20 9.34 7.01
C GLY A 83 3.38 8.03 7.79
N TRP A 84 3.36 6.90 7.09
CA TRP A 84 3.49 5.56 7.66
C TRP A 84 4.60 4.78 6.97
N ARG A 85 5.26 3.89 7.72
CA ARG A 85 6.36 3.05 7.25
C ARG A 85 6.20 1.60 7.67
N LEU A 86 6.31 0.67 6.72
CA LEU A 86 6.48 -0.76 7.01
C LEU A 86 7.88 -1.05 7.58
N LEU A 87 7.93 -1.76 8.71
CA LEU A 87 9.19 -2.16 9.38
C LEU A 87 9.64 -3.60 9.09
N GLY A 88 8.71 -4.46 8.66
CA GLY A 88 8.91 -5.91 8.55
C GLY A 88 7.77 -6.68 9.17
#